data_AF-A0A956KT07-F1
#
_entry.id   AF-A0A956KT07-F1
#
_cell.length_a   1.000
_cell.length_b   1.000
_cell.length_c   1.000
_cell.angle_alpha   90.00
_cell.angle_beta   90.00
_cell.angle_gamma   90.00
#
_symmetry.space_group_name_H-M   'P 1'
#
loop_
_entity.id
_entity.type
_entity.pdbx_description
1 polymer ?
#
loop_
_entity_poly.entity_id
_entity_poly.type
_entity_poly.pdbx_seq_one_letter_code
_entity_poly.pdbx_strand_id
1 'polypeptide(L)'
;MLLLASAATSAACHRSSSKPPTHDELINAHLEGHYQEVLRWCPVMFDDPGSDARLAEWCLYGLPAAMRLTMDTKSAHDFVRTVCVDEPTGRVQGSQEFREYYVREASRWVALALRAQGRVETLGGALDSTMNDFSEACEVDAAVVAEGIDTKITSKAGRR
;
A
#
# COMPACT_ATOMS: atom_id res chain seq x y z
N MET A 1 36.44 25.47 24.32
CA MET A 1 36.10 24.96 22.97
C MET A 1 35.39 23.64 23.14
N LEU A 2 34.09 23.59 22.87
CA LEU A 2 33.32 22.35 22.69
C LEU A 2 32.13 22.69 21.76
N LEU A 3 32.28 22.29 20.50
CA LEU A 3 31.25 22.27 19.47
C LEU A 3 30.46 20.97 19.62
N LEU A 4 29.13 21.05 19.77
CA LEU A 4 28.19 19.99 19.39
C LEU A 4 26.91 20.72 18.93
N ALA A 5 26.82 21.05 17.64
CA ALA A 5 26.28 20.21 16.58
C ALA A 5 24.75 20.09 16.71
N SER A 6 24.07 21.04 16.06
CA SER A 6 22.63 21.11 15.88
C SER A 6 22.11 19.82 15.23
N ALA A 7 21.28 19.07 15.95
CA ALA A 7 20.40 18.08 15.34
C ALA A 7 19.32 18.85 14.56
N ALA A 8 19.59 19.17 13.30
CA ALA A 8 18.58 19.65 12.38
C ALA A 8 17.62 18.49 12.10
N THR A 9 16.48 18.51 12.78
CA THR A 9 15.29 17.73 12.42
C THR A 9 14.87 18.15 11.01
N SER A 10 15.31 17.42 10.00
CA SER A 10 14.73 17.47 8.66
C SER A 10 13.36 16.80 8.69
N ALA A 11 12.40 17.44 9.37
CA ALA A 11 11.01 17.37 8.94
C ALA A 11 10.96 18.17 7.63
N ALA A 12 11.43 17.56 6.54
CA ALA A 12 11.25 18.10 5.22
C ALA A 12 9.73 18.08 4.98
N CYS A 13 9.10 19.25 5.13
CA CYS A 13 7.73 19.46 4.70
C CYS A 13 7.70 19.13 3.20
N HIS A 14 7.26 17.93 2.86
CA HIS A 14 7.04 17.51 1.48
C HIS A 14 6.03 18.49 0.88
N ARG A 15 6.49 19.41 0.02
CA ARG A 15 5.63 20.39 -0.64
C ARG A 15 4.81 19.64 -1.68
N SER A 16 3.52 19.49 -1.43
CA SER A 16 2.58 18.97 -2.42
C SER A 16 2.64 19.80 -3.72
N SER A 17 3.10 19.15 -4.80
CA SER A 17 3.13 19.72 -6.15
C SER A 17 1.71 19.94 -6.68
N SER A 18 1.49 20.98 -7.48
CA SER A 18 0.22 21.19 -8.19
C SER A 18 0.12 20.41 -9.52
N LYS A 19 1.19 19.71 -9.92
CA LYS A 19 1.24 18.87 -11.12
C LYS A 19 1.11 17.40 -10.72
N PRO A 20 0.48 16.54 -11.55
CA PRO A 20 0.44 15.11 -11.31
C PRO A 20 1.86 14.52 -11.16
N PRO A 21 2.08 13.60 -10.21
CA PRO A 21 3.36 12.93 -10.05
C PRO A 21 3.58 11.94 -11.19
N THR A 22 4.84 11.68 -11.49
CA THR A 22 5.23 10.50 -12.27
C THR A 22 4.99 9.23 -11.46
N HIS A 23 4.98 8.09 -12.14
CA HIS A 23 4.86 6.79 -11.48
C HIS A 23 5.93 6.55 -10.42
N ASP A 24 7.20 6.84 -10.73
CA ASP A 24 8.30 6.64 -9.78
C ASP A 24 8.19 7.58 -8.57
N GLU A 25 7.74 8.82 -8.77
CA GLU A 25 7.51 9.77 -7.67
C GLU A 25 6.43 9.27 -6.71
N LEU A 26 5.34 8.69 -7.22
CA LEU A 26 4.26 8.18 -6.38
C LEU A 26 4.63 6.89 -5.64
N ILE A 27 5.40 6.00 -6.28
CA ILE A 27 6.00 4.84 -5.60
C ILE A 27 6.92 5.30 -4.46
N ASN A 28 7.82 6.24 -4.74
CA ASN A 28 8.75 6.75 -3.72
C ASN A 28 7.99 7.41 -2.58
N ALA A 29 6.97 8.21 -2.88
CA ALA A 29 6.09 8.79 -1.86
C ALA A 29 5.48 7.71 -0.95
N HIS A 30 4.97 6.61 -1.52
CA HIS A 30 4.44 5.49 -0.75
C HIS A 30 5.51 4.83 0.14
N LEU A 31 6.68 4.53 -0.41
CA LEU A 31 7.76 3.86 0.30
C LEU A 31 8.33 4.74 1.43
N GLU A 32 8.42 6.05 1.23
CA GLU A 32 8.91 7.02 2.22
C GLU A 32 7.87 7.41 3.27
N GLY A 33 6.62 6.96 3.13
CA GLY A 33 5.54 7.25 4.09
C GLY A 33 4.78 8.55 3.83
N HIS A 34 4.96 9.15 2.65
CA HIS A 34 4.20 10.31 2.18
C HIS A 34 2.82 9.90 1.62
N TYR A 35 2.05 9.11 2.38
CA TYR A 35 0.79 8.51 1.93
C TYR A 35 -0.26 9.52 1.47
N GLN A 36 -0.22 10.76 1.98
CA GLN A 36 -1.13 11.83 1.54
C GLN A 36 -0.98 12.16 0.05
N GLU A 37 0.20 11.97 -0.55
CA GLU A 37 0.38 12.12 -2.00
C GLU A 37 -0.34 11.01 -2.78
N VAL A 38 -0.28 9.77 -2.27
CA VAL A 38 -1.00 8.62 -2.86
C VAL A 38 -2.52 8.83 -2.77
N LEU A 39 -3.00 9.18 -1.57
CA LEU A 39 -4.42 9.45 -1.31
C LEU A 39 -4.96 10.62 -2.14
N ARG A 40 -4.11 11.60 -2.44
CA ARG A 40 -4.47 12.76 -3.28
C ARG A 40 -4.54 12.42 -4.76
N TRP A 41 -3.55 11.70 -5.28
CA TRP A 41 -3.40 11.56 -6.73
C TRP A 41 -4.03 10.29 -7.31
N CYS A 42 -4.08 9.18 -6.58
CA CYS A 42 -4.65 7.95 -7.13
C CYS A 42 -6.13 8.08 -7.55
N PRO A 43 -7.02 8.77 -6.79
CA PRO A 43 -8.37 9.03 -7.26
C PRO A 43 -8.42 9.79 -8.60
N VAL A 44 -7.55 10.80 -8.76
CA VAL A 44 -7.45 11.56 -10.02
C VAL A 44 -7.00 10.68 -11.19
N MET A 45 -6.09 9.72 -10.94
CA MET A 45 -5.62 8.78 -11.97
C MET A 45 -6.70 7.80 -12.41
N PHE A 46 -7.65 7.45 -11.53
CA PHE A 46 -8.81 6.63 -11.90
C PHE A 46 -9.84 7.41 -12.73
N ASP A 47 -9.99 8.71 -12.46
CA ASP A 47 -10.92 9.57 -13.19
C ASP A 47 -10.40 9.97 -14.59
N ASP A 48 -9.08 9.98 -14.80
CA ASP A 48 -8.43 10.24 -16.11
C ASP A 48 -7.36 9.18 -16.48
N PRO A 49 -7.78 7.93 -16.78
CA PRO A 49 -6.86 6.83 -17.07
C PRO A 49 -6.12 6.98 -18.40
N GLY A 50 -6.49 7.96 -19.24
CA GLY A 50 -5.87 8.22 -20.54
C GLY A 50 -4.49 8.88 -20.47
N SER A 51 -4.10 9.39 -19.30
CA SER A 51 -2.85 10.14 -19.10
C SER A 51 -1.64 9.25 -18.76
N ASP A 52 -1.82 8.19 -17.97
CA ASP A 52 -0.81 7.18 -17.65
C ASP A 52 -1.45 5.87 -17.12
N ALA A 53 -1.68 4.91 -18.02
CA ALA A 53 -2.33 3.63 -17.68
C ALA A 53 -1.53 2.80 -16.65
N ARG A 54 -0.20 2.91 -16.67
CA ARG A 54 0.67 2.16 -15.74
C ARG A 54 0.53 2.72 -14.33
N LEU A 55 0.35 4.03 -14.20
CA LEU A 55 0.13 4.67 -12.91
C LEU A 55 -1.27 4.35 -12.35
N ALA A 56 -2.30 4.37 -13.20
CA ALA A 56 -3.65 3.96 -12.81
C ALA A 56 -3.67 2.50 -12.33
N GLU A 57 -3.00 1.59 -13.04
CA GLU A 57 -2.85 0.19 -12.62
C GLU A 57 -2.14 0.07 -11.27
N TRP A 58 -1.03 0.77 -11.07
CA TRP A 58 -0.33 0.76 -9.78
C TRP A 58 -1.23 1.27 -8.64
N CYS A 59 -2.01 2.32 -8.88
CA CYS A 59 -2.91 2.90 -7.90
C CYS A 59 -3.98 1.91 -7.38
N LEU A 60 -4.35 0.88 -8.15
CA LEU A 60 -5.26 -0.18 -7.68
C LEU A 60 -4.71 -0.89 -6.44
N TYR A 61 -3.39 -1.04 -6.34
CA TYR A 61 -2.71 -1.72 -5.23
C TYR A 61 -2.16 -0.71 -4.21
N GLY A 62 -1.60 0.40 -4.68
CA GLY A 62 -0.96 1.42 -3.84
C GLY A 62 -1.95 2.18 -2.95
N LEU A 63 -3.14 2.51 -3.47
CA LEU A 63 -4.14 3.26 -2.72
C LEU A 63 -4.68 2.53 -1.48
N PRO A 64 -5.19 1.29 -1.56
CA PRO A 64 -5.66 0.58 -0.37
C PRO A 64 -4.53 0.32 0.63
N ALA A 65 -3.29 0.10 0.16
CA ALA A 65 -2.12 -0.02 1.03
C ALA A 65 -1.84 1.29 1.79
N ALA A 66 -1.89 2.45 1.11
CA ALA A 66 -1.71 3.75 1.72
C ALA A 66 -2.81 4.06 2.76
N MET A 67 -4.09 3.80 2.43
CA MET A 67 -5.21 3.93 3.37
C MET A 67 -5.02 3.07 4.62
N ARG A 68 -4.59 1.82 4.43
CA ARG A 68 -4.29 0.90 5.52
C ARG A 68 -3.19 1.44 6.42
N LEU A 69 -2.11 1.97 5.84
CA LEU A 69 -0.95 2.51 6.55
C LEU A 69 -1.22 3.84 7.25
N THR A 70 -2.21 4.61 6.80
CA THR A 70 -2.74 5.78 7.53
C THR A 70 -3.78 5.42 8.59
N MET A 71 -3.98 4.12 8.88
CA MET A 71 -4.99 3.59 9.81
C MET A 71 -6.44 3.88 9.41
N ASP A 72 -6.70 4.24 8.16
CA ASP A 72 -8.05 4.31 7.60
C ASP A 72 -8.47 2.91 7.12
N THR A 73 -8.61 2.00 8.08
CA THR A 73 -8.84 0.58 7.83
C THR A 73 -10.18 0.32 7.15
N LYS A 74 -11.19 1.14 7.46
CA LYS A 74 -12.52 1.05 6.85
C LYS A 74 -12.48 1.45 5.37
N SER A 75 -11.91 2.61 5.04
CA SER A 75 -11.83 3.03 3.63
C SER A 75 -10.99 2.08 2.80
N ALA A 76 -9.91 1.53 3.37
CA ALA A 76 -9.10 0.50 2.70
C ALA A 76 -9.92 -0.75 2.39
N HIS A 77 -10.68 -1.27 3.37
CA HIS A 77 -11.56 -2.42 3.20
C HIS A 77 -12.66 -2.16 2.15
N ASP A 78 -13.32 -1.01 2.25
CA ASP A 78 -14.39 -0.63 1.33
C ASP A 78 -13.87 -0.49 -0.11
N PHE A 79 -12.69 0.10 -0.32
CA PHE A 79 -12.05 0.18 -1.63
C PHE A 79 -11.70 -1.21 -2.19
N VAL A 80 -11.08 -2.08 -1.39
CA VAL A 80 -10.77 -3.46 -1.82
C VAL A 80 -12.05 -4.20 -2.20
N ARG A 81 -13.14 -3.99 -1.45
CA ARG A 81 -14.45 -4.57 -1.76
C ARG A 81 -14.99 -4.08 -3.10
N THR A 82 -14.86 -2.80 -3.47
CA THR A 82 -15.38 -2.29 -4.76
C THR A 82 -14.67 -2.89 -5.97
N VAL A 83 -13.41 -3.31 -5.82
CA VAL A 83 -12.64 -4.01 -6.87
C VAL A 83 -13.11 -5.46 -7.05
N CYS A 84 -13.52 -6.11 -5.96
CA CYS A 84 -13.82 -7.54 -5.93
C CYS A 84 -15.32 -7.87 -5.91
N VAL A 85 -16.18 -6.90 -5.65
CA VAL A 85 -17.63 -7.08 -5.49
C VAL A 85 -18.37 -5.96 -6.20
N ASP A 86 -19.36 -6.36 -7.00
CA ASP A 86 -20.30 -5.46 -7.66
C ASP A 86 -21.24 -4.85 -6.64
N GLU A 87 -21.00 -3.59 -6.23
CA GLU A 87 -21.82 -2.96 -5.18
C GLU A 87 -23.33 -3.01 -5.44
N PRO A 88 -23.85 -2.77 -6.66
CA PRO A 88 -25.29 -2.82 -6.91
C PRO A 88 -25.92 -4.20 -6.70
N THR A 89 -25.19 -5.28 -6.99
CA THR A 89 -25.73 -6.65 -6.93
C THR A 89 -25.20 -7.48 -5.77
N GLY A 90 -24.16 -7.01 -5.08
CA GLY A 90 -23.43 -7.74 -4.06
C GLY A 90 -22.70 -8.97 -4.58
N ARG A 91 -22.58 -9.14 -5.90
CA ARG A 91 -21.93 -10.32 -6.50
C ARG A 91 -20.44 -10.10 -6.62
N VAL A 92 -19.69 -11.16 -6.33
CA VAL A 92 -18.27 -11.22 -6.64
C VAL A 92 -18.01 -10.91 -8.12
N GLN A 93 -17.00 -10.07 -8.37
CA GLN A 93 -16.46 -9.74 -9.69
C GLN A 93 -15.04 -10.29 -9.87
N GLY A 94 -14.64 -10.49 -11.13
CA GLY A 94 -13.33 -11.03 -11.49
C GLY A 94 -13.21 -12.53 -11.22
N SER A 95 -12.16 -13.15 -11.78
CA SER A 95 -11.83 -14.53 -11.45
C SER A 95 -11.33 -14.65 -10.00
N GLN A 96 -11.41 -15.84 -9.43
CA GLN A 96 -10.79 -16.11 -8.13
C GLN A 96 -9.28 -15.80 -8.17
N GLU A 97 -8.58 -16.21 -9.23
CA GLU A 97 -7.16 -15.94 -9.45
C GLU A 97 -6.85 -14.43 -9.44
N PHE A 98 -7.68 -13.62 -10.10
CA PHE A 98 -7.53 -12.17 -10.09
C PHE A 98 -7.67 -11.59 -8.68
N ARG A 99 -8.69 -12.00 -7.93
CA ARG A 99 -8.93 -11.49 -6.57
C ARG A 99 -7.81 -11.90 -5.61
N GLU A 100 -7.36 -13.15 -5.67
CA GLU A 100 -6.21 -13.62 -4.88
C GLU A 100 -4.94 -12.84 -5.22
N TYR A 101 -4.67 -12.62 -6.51
CA TYR A 101 -3.55 -11.80 -6.96
C TYR A 101 -3.65 -10.35 -6.48
N TYR A 102 -4.84 -9.75 -6.58
CA TYR A 102 -5.10 -8.37 -6.18
C TYR A 102 -4.85 -8.17 -4.68
N VAL A 103 -5.45 -9.00 -3.82
CA VAL A 103 -5.25 -8.95 -2.37
C VAL A 103 -3.78 -9.15 -2.02
N ARG A 104 -3.10 -10.07 -2.72
CA ARG A 104 -1.69 -10.35 -2.53
C ARG A 104 -0.81 -9.14 -2.84
N GLU A 105 -1.02 -8.47 -3.97
CA GLU A 105 -0.24 -7.30 -4.36
C GLU A 105 -0.53 -6.09 -3.45
N ALA A 106 -1.79 -5.83 -3.09
CA ALA A 106 -2.12 -4.76 -2.13
C ALA A 106 -1.45 -5.00 -0.76
N SER A 107 -1.50 -6.22 -0.25
CA SER A 107 -0.85 -6.61 1.02
C SER A 107 0.67 -6.52 0.93
N ARG A 108 1.25 -6.90 -0.22
CA ARG A 108 2.68 -6.75 -0.49
C ARG A 108 3.12 -5.28 -0.45
N TRP A 109 2.33 -4.35 -0.96
CA TRP A 109 2.65 -2.91 -0.90
C TRP A 109 2.57 -2.32 0.50
N VAL A 110 1.78 -2.91 1.41
CA VAL A 110 1.86 -2.61 2.85
C VAL A 110 3.20 -3.08 3.41
N ALA A 111 3.58 -4.33 3.13
CA ALA A 111 4.82 -4.91 3.61
C ALA A 111 6.07 -4.18 3.09
N LEU A 112 6.10 -3.82 1.81
CA LEU A 112 7.22 -3.10 1.19
C LEU A 112 7.45 -1.73 1.83
N ALA A 113 6.39 -0.96 2.08
CA ALA A 113 6.51 0.34 2.74
C ALA A 113 7.03 0.22 4.18
N LEU A 114 6.49 -0.72 4.97
CA LEU A 114 6.97 -0.95 6.34
C LEU A 114 8.45 -1.36 6.37
N ARG A 115 8.89 -2.19 5.41
CA ARG A 115 10.31 -2.56 5.25
C ARG A 115 11.18 -1.37 4.87
N ALA A 116 10.75 -0.58 3.89
CA ALA A 116 11.48 0.61 3.44
C ALA A 116 11.68 1.64 4.57
N GLN A 117 10.69 1.76 5.46
CA GLN A 117 10.72 2.65 6.61
C GLN A 117 11.41 2.05 7.85
N GLY A 118 11.93 0.83 7.77
CA GLY A 118 12.60 0.15 8.87
C GLY A 118 11.68 -0.31 10.02
N ARG A 119 10.36 -0.38 9.80
CA ARG A 119 9.33 -0.73 10.81
C ARG A 119 9.07 -2.24 10.90
N VAL A 120 10.15 -3.03 10.90
CA VAL A 120 10.11 -4.49 10.76
C VAL A 120 9.39 -5.18 11.93
N GLU A 121 9.45 -4.59 13.12
CA GLU A 121 8.78 -5.08 14.33
C GLU A 121 7.24 -5.07 14.22
N THR A 122 6.69 -4.19 13.39
CA THR A 122 5.24 -4.11 13.14
C THR A 122 4.79 -4.93 11.92
N LEU A 123 5.75 -5.41 11.12
CA LEU A 123 5.48 -6.00 9.81
C LEU A 123 4.59 -7.24 9.88
N GLY A 124 4.90 -8.19 10.76
CA GLY A 124 4.16 -9.46 10.84
C GLY A 124 2.68 -9.23 11.15
N GLY A 125 2.40 -8.55 12.27
CA GLY A 125 1.01 -8.27 12.67
C GLY A 125 0.26 -7.37 11.69
N ALA A 126 0.93 -6.37 11.10
CA ALA A 126 0.30 -5.51 10.11
C ALA A 126 -0.04 -6.27 8.83
N LEU A 127 0.86 -7.14 8.36
CA LEU A 127 0.66 -7.94 7.16
C LEU A 127 -0.43 -8.99 7.37
N ASP A 128 -0.40 -9.72 8.48
CA ASP A 128 -1.42 -10.74 8.80
C ASP A 128 -2.81 -10.12 8.88
N SER A 129 -2.96 -9.01 9.59
CA SER A 129 -4.26 -8.32 9.67
C SER A 129 -4.69 -7.74 8.32
N THR A 130 -3.76 -7.21 7.52
CA THR A 130 -4.10 -6.68 6.18
C THR A 130 -4.56 -7.80 5.24
N MET A 131 -3.85 -8.93 5.22
CA MET A 131 -4.25 -10.08 4.39
C MET A 131 -5.64 -10.58 4.79
N ASN A 132 -5.90 -10.76 6.09
CA ASN A 132 -7.21 -11.22 6.55
C ASN A 132 -8.33 -10.24 6.16
N ASP A 133 -8.16 -8.95 6.46
CA ASP A 133 -9.18 -7.93 6.17
C ASP A 133 -9.44 -7.81 4.66
N PHE A 134 -8.40 -7.83 3.83
CA PHE A 134 -8.56 -7.71 2.38
C PHE A 134 -9.05 -9.00 1.73
N SER A 135 -8.66 -10.18 2.23
CA SER A 135 -9.20 -11.46 1.80
C SER A 135 -10.69 -11.58 2.10
N GLU A 136 -11.14 -11.09 3.25
CA GLU A 136 -12.57 -10.99 3.59
C GLU A 136 -13.30 -10.08 2.60
N ALA A 137 -12.78 -8.87 2.37
CA ALA A 137 -13.37 -7.91 1.43
C ALA A 137 -13.53 -8.47 0.01
N CYS A 138 -12.58 -9.32 -0.42
CA CYS A 138 -12.57 -9.95 -1.74
C CYS A 138 -13.17 -11.36 -1.77
N GLU A 139 -13.70 -11.89 -0.67
CA GLU A 139 -14.23 -13.26 -0.59
C GLU A 139 -13.27 -14.33 -1.16
N VAL A 140 -12.01 -14.30 -0.69
CA VAL A 140 -10.96 -15.27 -1.01
C VAL A 140 -10.32 -15.84 0.25
N ASP A 141 -9.66 -16.99 0.15
CA ASP A 141 -8.98 -17.62 1.28
C ASP A 141 -7.66 -16.90 1.60
N ALA A 142 -7.54 -16.37 2.83
CA ALA A 142 -6.34 -15.71 3.32
C ALA A 142 -5.11 -16.64 3.36
N ALA A 143 -5.29 -17.95 3.56
CA ALA A 143 -4.20 -18.91 3.54
C ALA A 143 -3.56 -19.00 2.13
N VAL A 144 -4.38 -19.03 1.08
CA VAL A 144 -3.93 -19.05 -0.32
C VAL A 144 -3.24 -17.75 -0.72
N VAL A 145 -3.75 -16.61 -0.25
CA VAL A 145 -3.09 -15.30 -0.44
C VAL A 145 -1.69 -15.31 0.19
N ALA A 146 -1.58 -15.77 1.44
CA ALA A 146 -0.36 -15.76 2.23
C ALA A 146 0.78 -16.60 1.63
N GLU A 147 0.48 -17.73 0.98
CA GLU A 147 1.48 -18.59 0.34
C GLU A 147 2.30 -17.86 -0.75
N GLY A 148 1.72 -16.86 -1.39
CA GLY A 148 2.38 -16.09 -2.46
C GLY A 148 3.06 -14.81 -1.99
N ILE A 149 3.02 -14.47 -0.70
CA ILE A 149 3.73 -13.30 -0.17
C ILE A 149 5.03 -13.76 0.48
N ASP A 150 6.15 -13.18 0.05
CA ASP A 150 7.41 -13.37 0.77
C ASP A 150 7.34 -12.67 2.13
N THR A 151 6.88 -13.43 3.13
CA THR A 151 6.78 -13.02 4.54
C THR A 151 8.11 -13.20 5.27
N LYS A 152 9.13 -13.81 4.65
CA LYS A 152 10.42 -14.03 5.31
C LYS A 152 11.15 -12.70 5.48
N ILE A 153 11.02 -12.16 6.69
CA ILE A 153 12.00 -11.25 7.25
C ILE A 153 13.32 -12.02 7.30
N THR A 154 14.20 -11.82 6.32
CA THR A 154 15.60 -12.22 6.51
C THR A 154 16.13 -11.31 7.61
N SER A 155 16.07 -11.79 8.85
CA SER A 155 16.81 -11.20 9.94
C SER A 155 18.29 -11.31 9.55
N LYS A 156 18.87 -10.25 8.97
CA LYS A 156 20.32 -10.04 9.02
C LYS A 156 20.71 -9.69 10.47
N ALA A 157 20.45 -10.63 11.38
CA ALA A 157 21.20 -10.79 12.61
C ALA A 157 22.43 -11.63 12.24
N GLY A 158 23.50 -10.94 11.84
CA GLY A 158 24.75 -11.56 11.43
C GLY A 158 25.86 -10.55 11.20
N ARG A 159 25.93 -9.50 12.02
CA ARG A 159 27.21 -8.83 12.27
C ARG A 159 28.01 -9.73 13.22
N ARG A 160 29.02 -10.40 12.70
CA ARG A 160 30.29 -10.63 13.40
C ARG A 160 31.40 -10.28 12.43
#